data_AF-A0A1A7C7E6-F1
#
_entry.id   AF-A0A1A7C7E6-F1
#
_cell.length_a   1.000
_cell.length_b   1.000
_cell.length_c   1.000
_cell.angle_alpha   90.00
_cell.angle_beta   90.00
_cell.angle_gamma   90.00
#
_symmetry.space_group_name_H-M   'P 1'
#
loop_
_entity.id
_entity.type
_entity.pdbx_description
1 polymer ?
#
loop_
_entity_poly.entity_id
_entity_poly.type
_entity_poly.pdbx_seq_one_letter_code
_entity_poly.pdbx_strand_id
1 'polypeptide(L)'
;MANRELEELNILKNSDLQNELINLPDHEFIIALTKNNTSTTNRIIESLNHNLASRMLSLLSIAQIIKILKIFSKDSLLHFLSLIQPSQIASILSHSNNELIKKIIDSAPSYKYRIGVAKSLPLERKKLWIDYVRTTENEFNETRSRADDASISLFEDRKRLLIDLDDAIKTRETMLENLEHESKIKIAHYSSLATEEESKLNSKLKEIEKKEKELAERIFEFEEETRKQVQERIEIKVPEYVAEALKVLDDREILYRKKAFNWGIQGILVLSAAIISATAISLYGAGLGASLESLPWQALLFVTFKGLIILSVLGLWAKHAFTVSNAYMHESIKRSDRAHAINFGKLYLEIYGNSVDRKELIDIFENWNITSESAFSKANPAGFEPQISDKIDTLLRIINLQKKED
;
A
#
# COMPACT_ATOMS: atom_id res chain seq x y z
N MET A 1 -5.58 99.46 37.03
CA MET A 1 -4.59 99.52 38.13
C MET A 1 -4.96 98.61 39.28
N ALA A 2 -6.20 98.65 39.80
CA ALA A 2 -6.64 97.82 40.94
C ALA A 2 -6.44 96.28 40.86
N ASN A 3 -6.44 95.65 39.68
CA ASN A 3 -6.24 94.18 39.59
C ASN A 3 -4.77 93.73 39.75
N ARG A 4 -3.78 94.61 39.50
CA ARG A 4 -2.36 94.25 39.64
C ARG A 4 -1.89 94.31 41.10
N GLU A 5 -2.41 95.28 41.85
CA GLU A 5 -2.12 95.45 43.29
C GLU A 5 -2.75 94.33 44.14
N LEU A 6 -3.85 93.71 43.68
CA LEU A 6 -4.51 92.60 44.37
C LEU A 6 -3.78 91.25 44.24
N GLU A 7 -2.95 91.04 43.20
CA GLU A 7 -2.12 89.83 43.08
C GLU A 7 -0.90 89.87 44.02
N GLU A 8 -0.39 91.07 44.33
CA GLU A 8 0.74 91.28 45.25
C GLU A 8 0.40 90.88 46.70
N LEU A 9 -0.87 91.01 47.09
CA LEU A 9 -1.40 90.52 48.38
C LEU A 9 -1.23 89.01 48.57
N ASN A 10 -1.13 88.23 47.48
CA ASN A 10 -0.95 86.78 47.56
C ASN A 10 0.51 86.38 47.89
N ILE A 11 1.45 87.31 47.94
CA ILE A 11 2.88 87.02 48.19
C ILE A 11 3.29 87.41 49.63
N LEU A 12 2.48 88.24 50.30
CA LEU A 12 2.77 88.76 51.63
C LEU A 12 2.58 87.73 52.76
N LYS A 13 3.38 87.89 53.82
CA LYS A 13 3.20 87.15 55.09
C LYS A 13 1.96 87.66 55.82
N ASN A 14 1.29 86.79 56.58
CA ASN A 14 0.02 87.11 57.25
C ASN A 14 0.08 88.36 58.16
N SER A 15 1.24 88.68 58.76
CA SER A 15 1.42 89.90 59.56
C SER A 15 1.43 91.18 58.74
N ASP A 16 1.98 91.13 57.53
CA ASP A 16 2.11 92.28 56.64
C ASP A 16 0.78 92.54 55.93
N LEU A 17 0.10 91.45 55.56
CA LEU A 17 -1.25 91.45 54.98
C LEU A 17 -2.28 92.06 55.95
N GLN A 18 -2.16 91.81 57.26
CA GLN A 18 -3.01 92.45 58.27
C GLN A 18 -2.86 93.97 58.31
N ASN A 19 -1.62 94.47 58.28
CA ASN A 19 -1.35 95.91 58.34
C ASN A 19 -1.88 96.63 57.09
N GLU A 20 -1.82 95.97 55.94
CA GLU A 20 -2.33 96.50 54.68
C GLU A 20 -3.87 96.50 54.63
N LEU A 21 -4.52 95.41 55.11
CA LEU A 21 -5.98 95.33 55.24
C LEU A 21 -6.57 96.36 56.22
N ILE A 22 -5.83 96.76 57.25
CA ILE A 22 -6.28 97.81 58.19
C ILE A 22 -6.33 99.17 57.50
N ASN A 23 -5.35 99.49 56.66
CA ASN A 23 -5.20 100.81 56.03
C ASN A 23 -5.98 100.98 54.72
N LEU A 24 -6.52 99.89 54.16
CA LEU A 24 -7.33 99.92 52.94
C LEU A 24 -8.66 100.68 53.15
N PRO A 25 -9.10 101.54 52.20
CA PRO A 25 -10.41 102.17 52.25
C PRO A 25 -11.53 101.13 52.08
N ASP A 26 -12.70 101.42 52.68
CA ASP A 26 -13.80 100.44 52.81
C ASP A 26 -14.26 99.84 51.47
N HIS A 27 -14.27 100.63 50.39
CA HIS A 27 -14.67 100.15 49.07
C HIS A 27 -13.66 99.17 48.46
N GLU A 28 -12.36 99.36 48.69
CA GLU A 28 -11.30 98.46 48.21
C GLU A 28 -11.26 97.17 49.03
N PHE A 29 -11.51 97.26 50.34
CA PHE A 29 -11.66 96.09 51.21
C PHE A 29 -12.82 95.17 50.78
N ILE A 30 -13.97 95.75 50.39
CA ILE A 30 -15.10 94.98 49.85
C ILE A 30 -14.75 94.32 48.51
N ILE A 31 -14.04 95.01 47.62
CA ILE A 31 -13.60 94.46 46.33
C ILE A 31 -12.65 93.28 46.55
N ALA A 32 -11.68 93.41 47.46
CA ALA A 32 -10.71 92.37 47.79
C ALA A 32 -11.37 91.10 48.36
N LEU A 33 -12.52 91.21 49.02
CA LEU A 33 -13.24 90.04 49.55
C LEU A 33 -14.23 89.42 48.55
N THR A 34 -14.77 90.19 47.61
CA THR A 34 -15.88 89.75 46.75
C THR A 34 -15.49 89.38 45.32
N LYS A 35 -14.39 89.92 44.79
CA LYS A 35 -13.94 89.70 43.40
C LYS A 35 -12.73 88.76 43.28
N ASN A 36 -12.17 88.33 44.40
CA ASN A 36 -10.95 87.53 44.43
C ASN A 36 -11.21 86.02 44.30
N ASN A 37 -10.16 85.27 43.96
CA ASN A 37 -10.24 83.82 43.80
C ASN A 37 -10.41 83.10 45.16
N THR A 38 -10.73 81.81 45.14
CA THR A 38 -11.05 81.04 46.35
C THR A 38 -9.87 80.93 47.32
N SER A 39 -8.64 80.82 46.82
CA SER A 39 -7.43 80.69 47.64
C SER A 39 -7.00 82.00 48.30
N THR A 40 -7.05 83.12 47.57
CA THR A 40 -6.77 84.47 48.10
C THR A 40 -7.81 84.88 49.13
N THR A 41 -9.09 84.59 48.87
CA THR A 41 -10.16 84.84 49.84
C THR A 41 -9.91 84.05 51.14
N ASN A 42 -9.57 82.76 51.06
CA ASN A 42 -9.26 81.97 52.26
C ASN A 42 -8.06 82.51 53.05
N ARG A 43 -6.99 82.94 52.38
CA ARG A 43 -5.81 83.53 53.03
C ARG A 43 -6.09 84.87 53.70
N ILE A 44 -6.85 85.74 53.03
CA ILE A 44 -7.31 87.02 53.61
C ILE A 44 -8.09 86.73 54.90
N ILE A 45 -8.96 85.73 54.87
CA ILE A 45 -9.80 85.38 56.01
C ILE A 45 -9.00 84.77 57.16
N GLU A 46 -8.06 83.88 56.88
CA GLU A 46 -7.12 83.32 57.87
C GLU A 46 -6.24 84.40 58.52
N SER A 47 -6.00 85.51 57.81
CA SER A 47 -5.29 86.66 58.36
C SER A 47 -6.19 87.62 59.16
N LEU A 48 -7.51 87.43 59.22
CA LEU A 48 -8.39 88.33 59.98
C LEU A 48 -8.12 88.27 61.49
N ASN A 49 -8.23 89.42 62.14
CA ASN A 49 -8.34 89.57 63.59
C ASN A 49 -9.78 90.00 63.97
N HIS A 50 -10.11 90.07 65.27
CA HIS A 50 -11.45 90.43 65.73
C HIS A 50 -11.94 91.82 65.23
N ASN A 51 -11.03 92.78 65.11
CA ASN A 51 -11.37 94.14 64.66
C ASN A 51 -11.67 94.18 63.16
N LEU A 52 -10.92 93.43 62.35
CA LEU A 52 -11.15 93.32 60.91
C LEU A 52 -12.36 92.46 60.58
N ALA A 53 -12.60 91.39 61.34
CA ALA A 53 -13.80 90.56 61.18
C ALA A 53 -15.07 91.34 61.52
N SER A 54 -15.05 92.16 62.59
CA SER A 54 -16.18 93.03 62.91
C SER A 54 -16.38 94.14 61.88
N ARG A 55 -15.30 94.77 61.39
CA ARG A 55 -15.34 95.73 60.27
C ARG A 55 -15.91 95.10 58.99
N MET A 56 -15.52 93.87 58.69
CA MET A 56 -16.03 93.12 57.54
C MET A 56 -17.55 92.88 57.64
N LEU A 57 -18.02 92.50 58.83
CA LEU A 57 -19.44 92.27 59.07
C LEU A 57 -20.28 93.55 59.08
N SER A 58 -19.70 94.71 59.41
CA SER A 58 -20.40 96.00 59.34
C SER A 58 -20.46 96.58 57.92
N LEU A 59 -19.46 96.28 57.08
CA LEU A 59 -19.35 96.83 55.73
C LEU A 59 -20.08 95.99 54.66
N LEU A 60 -20.17 94.67 54.86
CA LEU A 60 -20.77 93.77 53.88
C LEU A 60 -22.26 93.51 54.16
N SER A 61 -23.05 93.42 53.08
CA SER A 61 -24.41 92.91 53.17
C SER A 61 -24.43 91.42 53.49
N ILE A 62 -25.50 90.95 54.13
CA ILE A 62 -25.68 89.52 54.49
C ILE A 62 -25.55 88.62 53.25
N ALA A 63 -26.06 89.05 52.09
CA ALA A 63 -25.95 88.31 50.84
C ALA A 63 -24.49 88.15 50.36
N GLN A 64 -23.67 89.19 50.51
CA GLN A 64 -22.23 89.13 50.19
C GLN A 64 -21.49 88.21 51.16
N ILE A 65 -21.80 88.30 52.46
CA ILE A 65 -21.22 87.41 53.49
C ILE A 65 -21.54 85.94 53.18
N ILE A 66 -22.78 85.61 52.83
CA ILE A 66 -23.18 84.24 52.46
C ILE A 66 -22.43 83.75 51.22
N LYS A 67 -22.27 84.60 50.20
CA LYS A 67 -21.54 84.25 48.98
C LYS A 67 -20.07 83.94 49.28
N ILE A 68 -19.46 84.75 50.14
CA ILE A 68 -18.09 84.59 50.61
C ILE A 68 -17.95 83.30 51.44
N LEU A 69 -18.87 83.03 52.38
CA LEU A 69 -18.84 81.84 53.24
C LEU A 69 -18.97 80.51 52.47
N LYS A 70 -19.68 80.49 51.34
CA LYS A 70 -19.76 79.28 50.49
C LYS A 70 -18.40 78.86 49.98
N ILE A 71 -17.54 79.83 49.68
CA ILE A 71 -16.22 79.66 49.08
C ILE A 71 -15.19 79.22 50.14
N PHE A 72 -15.46 79.46 51.43
CA PHE A 72 -14.49 79.19 52.47
C PHE A 72 -14.08 77.72 52.56
N SER A 73 -12.79 77.51 52.80
CA SER A 73 -12.27 76.20 53.22
C SER A 73 -12.77 75.86 54.63
N LYS A 74 -12.61 74.60 55.04
CA LYS A 74 -12.99 74.16 56.39
C LYS A 74 -12.21 74.91 57.48
N ASP A 75 -10.93 75.19 57.22
CA ASP A 75 -10.03 75.83 58.18
C ASP A 75 -10.29 77.34 58.27
N SER A 76 -10.54 77.99 57.13
CA SER A 76 -10.89 79.42 57.09
C SER A 76 -12.28 79.69 57.70
N LEU A 77 -13.24 78.75 57.55
CA LEU A 77 -14.52 78.80 58.28
C LEU A 77 -14.31 78.70 59.79
N LEU A 78 -13.46 77.79 60.23
CA LEU A 78 -13.18 77.57 61.65
C LEU A 78 -12.55 78.82 62.28
N HIS A 79 -11.54 79.40 61.60
CA HIS A 79 -10.91 80.65 62.03
C HIS A 79 -11.92 81.81 62.07
N PHE A 80 -12.70 81.97 61.01
CA PHE A 80 -13.74 83.00 60.94
C PHE A 80 -14.79 82.87 62.06
N LEU A 81 -15.29 81.66 62.32
CA LEU A 81 -16.27 81.42 63.39
C LEU A 81 -15.70 81.73 64.78
N SER A 82 -14.40 81.50 65.00
CA SER A 82 -13.75 81.85 66.28
C SER A 82 -13.73 83.35 66.56
N LEU A 83 -13.80 84.19 65.52
CA LEU A 83 -13.65 85.64 65.61
C LEU A 83 -14.97 86.40 65.79
N ILE A 84 -16.12 85.75 65.57
CA ILE A 84 -17.43 86.40 65.45
C ILE A 84 -18.29 86.16 66.69
N GLN A 85 -19.09 87.16 67.03
CA GLN A 85 -20.04 87.05 68.14
C GLN A 85 -21.25 86.16 67.78
N PRO A 86 -21.80 85.38 68.73
CA PRO A 86 -22.95 84.50 68.48
C PRO A 86 -24.18 85.17 67.87
N SER A 87 -24.42 86.45 68.18
CA SER A 87 -25.53 87.25 67.63
C SER A 87 -25.37 87.55 66.14
N GLN A 88 -24.14 87.79 65.68
CA GLN A 88 -23.81 88.04 64.28
C GLN A 88 -23.91 86.73 63.47
N ILE A 89 -23.49 85.61 64.07
CA ILE A 89 -23.65 84.26 63.49
C ILE A 89 -25.14 83.96 63.28
N ALA A 90 -26.00 84.26 64.27
CA ALA A 90 -27.44 84.04 64.16
C ALA A 90 -28.08 84.79 62.97
N SER A 91 -27.66 86.04 62.75
CA SER A 91 -28.13 86.89 61.63
C SER A 91 -27.69 86.37 60.25
N ILE A 92 -26.49 85.82 60.16
CA ILE A 92 -25.97 85.23 58.91
C ILE A 92 -26.67 83.90 58.62
N LEU A 93 -26.86 83.07 59.65
CA LEU A 93 -27.47 81.74 59.51
C LEU A 93 -28.96 81.80 59.18
N SER A 94 -29.67 82.84 59.62
CA SER A 94 -31.09 83.01 59.31
C SER A 94 -31.37 83.17 57.82
N HIS A 95 -30.42 83.73 57.07
CA HIS A 95 -30.52 83.96 55.62
C HIS A 95 -29.72 82.93 54.78
N SER A 96 -29.01 82.00 55.42
CA SER A 96 -28.15 80.99 54.76
C SER A 96 -28.94 79.77 54.28
N ASN A 97 -28.48 79.08 53.22
CA ASN A 97 -29.09 77.82 52.73
C ASN A 97 -28.74 76.61 53.64
N ASN A 98 -29.51 75.52 53.54
CA ASN A 98 -29.32 74.33 54.40
C ASN A 98 -27.92 73.72 54.23
N GLU A 99 -27.38 73.68 53.02
CA GLU A 99 -26.03 73.16 52.75
C GLU A 99 -24.92 74.01 53.41
N LEU A 100 -25.04 75.34 53.40
CA LEU A 100 -24.06 76.21 54.06
C LEU A 100 -24.17 76.10 55.58
N ILE A 101 -25.39 75.99 56.12
CA ILE A 101 -25.62 75.73 57.55
C ILE A 101 -24.97 74.39 57.93
N LYS A 102 -25.18 73.33 57.13
CA LYS A 102 -24.51 72.04 57.29
C LYS A 102 -23.00 72.19 57.31
N LYS A 103 -22.45 72.86 56.31
CA LYS A 103 -21.01 73.10 56.16
C LYS A 103 -20.44 73.86 57.35
N ILE A 104 -21.13 74.90 57.83
CA ILE A 104 -20.74 75.70 59.01
C ILE A 104 -20.77 74.85 60.29
N ILE A 105 -21.82 74.06 60.50
CA ILE A 105 -21.95 73.18 61.67
C ILE A 105 -20.89 72.06 61.62
N ASP A 106 -20.69 71.41 60.48
CA ASP A 106 -19.72 70.33 60.34
C ASP A 106 -18.27 70.81 60.47
N SER A 107 -18.00 72.07 60.11
CA SER A 107 -16.69 72.71 60.25
C SER A 107 -16.42 73.26 61.65
N ALA A 108 -17.42 73.30 62.54
CA ALA A 108 -17.22 73.76 63.91
C ALA A 108 -16.27 72.82 64.68
N PRO A 109 -15.33 73.39 65.47
CA PRO A 109 -14.18 72.66 66.04
C PRO A 109 -14.56 71.67 67.14
N SER A 110 -15.69 71.87 67.82
CA SER A 110 -16.13 70.98 68.90
C SER A 110 -17.63 70.74 68.85
N TYR A 111 -18.04 69.58 69.37
CA TYR A 111 -19.46 69.22 69.54
C TYR A 111 -20.23 70.28 70.35
N LYS A 112 -19.60 70.87 71.37
CA LYS A 112 -20.16 71.97 72.17
C LYS A 112 -20.43 73.22 71.33
N TYR A 113 -19.51 73.56 70.41
CA TYR A 113 -19.67 74.69 69.49
C TYR A 113 -20.72 74.40 68.41
N ARG A 114 -20.79 73.16 67.89
CA ARG A 114 -21.87 72.71 66.99
C ARG A 114 -23.26 72.91 67.61
N ILE A 115 -23.40 72.51 68.86
CA ILE A 115 -24.64 72.73 69.63
C ILE A 115 -24.89 74.23 69.82
N GLY A 116 -23.85 75.01 70.13
CA GLY A 116 -23.96 76.47 70.30
C GLY A 116 -24.48 77.17 69.05
N VAL A 117 -23.91 76.84 67.89
CA VAL A 117 -24.32 77.36 66.57
C VAL A 117 -25.71 76.85 66.18
N ALA A 118 -26.03 75.58 66.45
CA ALA A 118 -27.36 75.05 66.20
C ALA A 118 -28.43 75.68 67.12
N LYS A 119 -28.05 76.11 68.33
CA LYS A 119 -28.92 76.82 69.28
C LYS A 119 -29.11 78.29 68.94
N SER A 120 -28.18 78.93 68.24
CA SER A 120 -28.28 80.33 67.82
C SER A 120 -29.13 80.55 66.55
N LEU A 121 -29.57 79.46 65.90
CA LEU A 121 -30.54 79.52 64.81
C LEU A 121 -31.90 80.06 65.30
N PRO A 122 -32.53 81.01 64.59
CA PRO A 122 -33.91 81.41 64.87
C PRO A 122 -34.87 80.22 64.83
N LEU A 123 -35.95 80.29 65.61
CA LEU A 123 -36.86 79.17 65.84
C LEU A 123 -37.43 78.58 64.53
N GLU A 124 -37.79 79.45 63.58
CA GLU A 124 -38.30 79.06 62.26
C GLU A 124 -37.24 78.35 61.42
N ARG A 125 -36.01 78.87 61.40
CA ARG A 125 -34.90 78.28 60.64
C ARG A 125 -34.45 76.94 61.22
N LYS A 126 -34.52 76.80 62.56
CA LYS A 126 -34.18 75.56 63.26
C LYS A 126 -35.12 74.41 62.87
N LYS A 127 -36.42 74.66 62.69
CA LYS A 127 -37.37 73.63 62.21
C LYS A 127 -36.99 73.13 60.82
N LEU A 128 -36.77 74.06 59.89
CA LEU A 128 -36.36 73.73 58.51
C LEU A 128 -35.06 72.92 58.44
N TRP A 129 -34.10 73.25 59.31
CA TRP A 129 -32.84 72.50 59.41
C TRP A 129 -33.03 71.08 59.95
N ILE A 130 -33.85 70.91 60.99
CA ILE A 130 -34.16 69.59 61.56
C ILE A 130 -34.86 68.70 60.51
N ASP A 131 -35.83 69.26 59.78
CA ASP A 131 -36.55 68.51 58.75
C ASP A 131 -35.63 68.13 57.58
N TYR A 132 -34.70 69.01 57.18
CA TYR A 132 -33.67 68.69 56.20
C TYR A 132 -32.76 67.55 56.65
N VAL A 133 -32.24 67.60 57.90
CA VAL A 133 -31.38 66.54 58.44
C VAL A 133 -32.13 65.21 58.47
N ARG A 134 -33.37 65.20 58.97
CA ARG A 134 -34.21 64.00 59.01
C ARG A 134 -34.45 63.41 57.62
N THR A 135 -34.71 64.25 56.62
CA THR A 135 -34.94 63.80 55.24
C THR A 135 -33.68 63.15 54.67
N THR A 136 -32.52 63.78 54.83
CA THR A 136 -31.24 63.21 54.35
C THR A 136 -30.84 61.92 55.07
N GLU A 137 -31.15 61.81 56.37
CA GLU A 137 -30.89 60.60 57.14
C GLU A 137 -31.82 59.45 56.71
N ASN A 138 -33.08 59.75 56.42
CA ASN A 138 -34.03 58.76 55.88
C ASN A 138 -33.59 58.26 54.49
N GLU A 139 -33.20 59.15 53.58
CA GLU A 139 -32.70 58.78 52.25
C GLU A 139 -31.43 57.92 52.34
N PHE A 140 -30.52 58.26 53.25
CA PHE A 140 -29.31 57.47 53.50
C PHE A 140 -29.64 56.07 54.07
N ASN A 141 -30.55 55.99 55.03
CA ASN A 141 -30.96 54.71 55.61
C ASN A 141 -31.71 53.84 54.59
N GLU A 142 -32.52 54.45 53.72
CA GLU A 142 -33.22 53.73 52.65
C GLU A 142 -32.25 53.19 51.60
N THR A 143 -31.28 53.99 51.16
CA THR A 143 -30.25 53.53 50.22
C THR A 143 -29.38 52.43 50.81
N ARG A 144 -29.05 52.52 52.10
CA ARG A 144 -28.34 51.45 52.83
C ARG A 144 -29.16 50.16 52.89
N SER A 145 -30.44 50.24 53.28
CA SER A 145 -31.32 49.05 53.33
C SER A 145 -31.41 48.36 51.97
N ARG A 146 -31.60 49.12 50.89
CA ARG A 146 -31.63 48.58 49.53
C ARG A 146 -30.31 47.91 49.12
N ALA A 147 -29.17 48.46 49.56
CA ALA A 147 -27.87 47.87 49.29
C ALA A 147 -27.67 46.56 50.06
N ASP A 148 -28.09 46.52 51.34
CA ASP A 148 -28.05 45.32 52.17
C ASP A 148 -28.96 44.22 51.58
N ASP A 149 -30.20 44.55 51.20
CA ASP A 149 -31.14 43.62 50.55
C ASP A 149 -30.59 43.07 49.23
N ALA A 150 -30.01 43.94 48.39
CA ALA A 150 -29.37 43.52 47.14
C ALA A 150 -28.15 42.61 47.38
N SER A 151 -27.39 42.85 48.44
CA SER A 151 -26.25 41.99 48.80
C SER A 151 -26.70 40.60 49.24
N ILE A 152 -27.83 40.52 49.96
CA ILE A 152 -28.43 39.27 50.41
C ILE A 152 -28.97 38.50 49.20
N SER A 153 -29.71 39.14 48.30
CA SER A 153 -30.24 38.49 47.10
C SER A 153 -29.12 37.95 46.19
N LEU A 154 -28.04 38.72 46.00
CA LEU A 154 -26.87 38.26 45.24
C LEU A 154 -26.18 37.06 45.89
N PHE A 155 -26.12 37.02 47.22
CA PHE A 155 -25.57 35.88 47.95
C PHE A 155 -26.45 34.63 47.79
N GLU A 156 -27.77 34.78 47.87
CA GLU A 156 -28.72 33.69 47.65
C GLU A 156 -28.66 33.15 46.22
N ASP A 157 -28.61 34.03 45.21
CA ASP A 157 -28.47 33.63 43.81
C ASP A 157 -27.15 32.90 43.56
N ARG A 158 -26.04 33.40 44.13
CA ARG A 158 -24.74 32.71 44.05
C ARG A 158 -24.79 31.32 44.69
N LYS A 159 -25.48 31.19 45.83
CA LYS A 159 -25.65 29.90 46.50
C LYS A 159 -26.46 28.92 45.65
N ARG A 160 -27.54 29.37 45.02
CA ARG A 160 -28.33 28.55 44.08
C ARG A 160 -27.50 28.08 42.90
N LEU A 161 -26.77 28.99 42.26
CA LEU A 161 -25.90 28.65 41.13
C LEU A 161 -24.84 27.61 41.49
N LEU A 162 -24.28 27.66 42.70
CA LEU A 162 -23.31 26.66 43.15
C LEU A 162 -23.94 25.28 43.36
N ILE A 163 -25.18 25.22 43.87
CA ILE A 163 -25.92 23.97 44.02
C ILE A 163 -26.23 23.37 42.65
N ASP A 164 -26.74 24.19 41.73
CA ASP A 164 -27.06 23.75 40.36
C ASP A 164 -25.81 23.23 39.62
N LEU A 165 -24.66 23.88 39.83
CA LEU A 165 -23.36 23.44 39.28
C LEU A 165 -22.91 22.10 39.87
N ASP A 166 -23.04 21.91 41.18
CA ASP A 166 -22.68 20.66 41.85
C ASP A 166 -23.56 19.49 41.37
N ASP A 167 -24.86 19.72 41.22
CA ASP A 167 -25.79 18.74 40.68
C ASP A 167 -25.50 18.42 39.20
N ALA A 168 -25.16 19.44 38.39
CA ALA A 168 -24.71 19.25 37.02
C ALA A 168 -23.39 18.45 36.91
N ILE A 169 -22.47 18.65 37.86
CA ILE A 169 -21.22 17.88 37.94
C ILE A 169 -21.52 16.42 38.29
N LYS A 170 -22.32 16.16 39.34
CA LYS A 170 -22.69 14.80 39.76
C LYS A 170 -23.43 14.02 38.67
N THR A 171 -24.37 14.66 37.97
CA THR A 171 -25.09 14.02 36.85
C THR A 171 -24.15 13.68 35.71
N ARG A 172 -23.14 14.51 35.45
CA ARG A 172 -22.12 14.22 34.43
C ARG A 172 -21.16 13.12 34.86
N GLU A 173 -20.75 13.08 36.12
CA GLU A 173 -19.90 12.01 36.68
C GLU A 173 -20.58 10.65 36.57
N THR A 174 -21.83 10.54 37.03
CA THR A 174 -22.61 9.29 36.92
C THR A 174 -22.81 8.85 35.46
N MET A 175 -23.01 9.79 34.53
CA MET A 175 -23.08 9.48 33.10
C MET A 175 -21.75 8.91 32.58
N LEU A 176 -20.62 9.48 32.99
CA LEU A 176 -19.29 9.00 32.58
C LEU A 176 -18.99 7.62 33.15
N GLU A 177 -19.35 7.35 34.40
CA GLU A 177 -19.21 6.03 35.02
C GLU A 177 -20.03 4.96 34.27
N ASN A 178 -21.27 5.29 33.89
CA ASN A 178 -22.11 4.41 33.09
C ASN A 178 -21.51 4.11 31.71
N LEU A 179 -20.97 5.14 31.03
CA LEU A 179 -20.28 4.98 29.75
C LEU A 179 -19.02 4.13 29.88
N GLU A 180 -18.25 4.32 30.96
CA GLU A 180 -17.05 3.52 31.22
C GLU A 180 -17.43 2.06 31.46
N HIS A 181 -18.47 1.80 32.25
CA HIS A 181 -18.97 0.45 32.49
C HIS A 181 -19.45 -0.22 31.20
N GLU A 182 -20.24 0.49 30.38
CA GLU A 182 -20.68 0.00 29.08
C GLU A 182 -19.48 -0.29 28.14
N SER A 183 -18.46 0.57 28.14
CA SER A 183 -17.25 0.36 27.35
C SER A 183 -16.48 -0.88 27.80
N LYS A 184 -16.37 -1.13 29.11
CA LYS A 184 -15.71 -2.32 29.67
C LYS A 184 -16.43 -3.59 29.25
N ILE A 185 -17.77 -3.60 29.29
CA ILE A 185 -18.59 -4.73 28.83
C ILE A 185 -18.36 -4.96 27.33
N LYS A 186 -18.38 -3.91 26.52
CA LYS A 186 -18.14 -4.02 25.07
C LYS A 186 -16.74 -4.55 24.77
N ILE A 187 -15.71 -4.05 25.43
CA ILE A 187 -14.33 -4.51 25.27
C ILE A 187 -14.21 -5.99 25.64
N ALA A 188 -14.79 -6.40 26.77
CA ALA A 188 -14.79 -7.80 27.19
C ALA A 188 -15.49 -8.70 26.16
N HIS A 189 -16.67 -8.30 25.68
CA HIS A 189 -17.42 -9.02 24.66
C HIS A 189 -16.66 -9.17 23.33
N TYR A 190 -16.08 -8.07 22.82
CA TYR A 190 -15.27 -8.12 21.59
C TYR A 190 -14.00 -8.96 21.76
N SER A 191 -13.37 -8.92 22.94
CA SER A 191 -12.20 -9.77 23.21
C SER A 191 -12.57 -11.26 23.25
N SER A 192 -13.73 -11.63 23.83
CA SER A 192 -14.20 -13.02 23.79
C SER A 192 -14.54 -13.48 22.38
N LEU A 193 -15.14 -12.61 21.54
CA LEU A 193 -15.42 -12.95 20.14
C LEU A 193 -14.12 -13.14 19.33
N ALA A 194 -13.15 -12.24 19.50
CA ALA A 194 -11.86 -12.34 18.83
C ALA A 194 -11.13 -13.64 19.18
N THR A 195 -11.11 -14.01 20.47
CA THR A 195 -10.51 -15.29 20.90
C THR A 195 -11.26 -16.52 20.38
N GLU A 196 -12.58 -16.46 20.30
CA GLU A 196 -13.38 -17.54 19.70
C GLU A 196 -13.07 -17.68 18.19
N GLU A 197 -13.01 -16.57 17.45
CA GLU A 197 -12.64 -16.55 16.03
C GLU A 197 -11.21 -17.07 15.79
N GLU A 198 -10.26 -16.66 16.63
CA GLU A 198 -8.87 -17.12 16.56
C GLU A 198 -8.79 -18.64 16.81
N SER A 199 -9.55 -19.15 17.79
CA SER A 199 -9.63 -20.59 18.05
C SER A 199 -10.23 -21.36 16.87
N LYS A 200 -11.28 -20.82 16.23
CA LYS A 200 -11.91 -21.39 15.03
C LYS A 200 -10.93 -21.38 13.85
N LEU A 201 -10.23 -20.27 13.64
CA LEU A 201 -9.23 -20.15 12.58
C LEU A 201 -8.08 -21.14 12.78
N ASN A 202 -7.56 -21.23 14.00
CA ASN A 202 -6.51 -22.20 14.35
C ASN A 202 -6.97 -23.65 14.17
N SER A 203 -8.23 -23.97 14.49
CA SER A 203 -8.79 -25.31 14.24
C SER A 203 -8.87 -25.63 12.74
N LYS A 204 -9.29 -24.66 11.92
CA LYS A 204 -9.35 -24.80 10.45
C LYS A 204 -7.97 -24.92 9.82
N LEU A 205 -6.99 -24.15 10.29
CA LEU A 205 -5.61 -24.24 9.83
C LEU A 205 -5.02 -25.63 10.10
N LYS A 206 -5.26 -26.20 11.29
CA LYS A 206 -4.86 -27.58 11.60
C LYS A 206 -5.55 -28.61 10.71
N GLU A 207 -6.82 -28.39 10.37
CA GLU A 207 -7.54 -29.28 9.45
C GLU A 207 -6.97 -29.21 8.02
N ILE A 208 -6.64 -28.01 7.54
CA ILE A 208 -5.99 -27.80 6.24
C ILE A 208 -4.61 -28.46 6.21
N GLU A 209 -3.78 -28.25 7.23
CA GLU A 209 -2.45 -28.86 7.31
C GLU A 209 -2.53 -30.40 7.30
N LYS A 210 -3.54 -30.97 7.97
CA LYS A 210 -3.79 -32.41 7.92
C LYS A 210 -4.17 -32.89 6.53
N LYS A 211 -5.04 -32.16 5.82
CA LYS A 211 -5.46 -32.48 4.44
C LYS A 211 -4.30 -32.34 3.46
N GLU A 212 -3.44 -31.34 3.63
CA GLU A 212 -2.24 -31.18 2.80
C GLU A 212 -1.28 -32.35 2.96
N LYS A 213 -1.06 -32.81 4.19
CA LYS A 213 -0.25 -34.02 4.48
C LYS A 213 -0.88 -35.27 3.84
N GLU A 214 -2.18 -35.47 4.02
CA GLU A 214 -2.90 -36.61 3.43
C GLU A 214 -2.85 -36.59 1.89
N LEU A 215 -2.97 -35.41 1.26
CA LEU A 215 -2.85 -35.27 -0.19
C LEU A 215 -1.43 -35.53 -0.68
N ALA A 216 -0.41 -35.05 0.04
CA ALA A 216 0.98 -35.29 -0.30
C ALA A 216 1.31 -36.79 -0.24
N GLU A 217 0.83 -37.50 0.79
CA GLU A 217 0.95 -38.96 0.90
C GLU A 217 0.26 -39.67 -0.28
N ARG A 218 -0.97 -39.29 -0.63
CA ARG A 218 -1.67 -39.87 -1.79
C ARG A 218 -0.99 -39.61 -3.13
N ILE A 219 -0.42 -38.42 -3.33
CA ILE A 219 0.33 -38.12 -4.55
C ILE A 219 1.57 -39.01 -4.62
N PHE A 220 2.27 -39.17 -3.50
CA PHE A 220 3.44 -40.04 -3.43
C PHE A 220 3.08 -41.51 -3.73
N GLU A 221 2.02 -42.03 -3.11
CA GLU A 221 1.50 -43.38 -3.38
C GLU A 221 1.11 -43.55 -4.86
N PHE A 222 0.40 -42.58 -5.43
CA PHE A 222 -0.03 -42.63 -6.83
C PHE A 222 1.16 -42.59 -7.82
N GLU A 223 2.18 -41.77 -7.54
CA GLU A 223 3.41 -41.74 -8.33
C GLU A 223 4.18 -43.06 -8.26
N GLU A 224 4.23 -43.67 -7.07
CA GLU A 224 4.87 -44.97 -6.87
C GLU A 224 4.12 -46.10 -7.60
N GLU A 225 2.79 -46.14 -7.50
CA GLU A 225 1.95 -47.09 -8.23
C GLU A 225 2.06 -46.92 -9.74
N THR A 226 2.03 -45.69 -10.24
CA THR A 226 2.16 -45.40 -11.68
C THR A 226 3.52 -45.86 -12.19
N ARG A 227 4.59 -45.62 -11.42
CA ARG A 227 5.94 -46.07 -11.77
C ARG A 227 6.01 -47.60 -11.83
N LYS A 228 5.43 -48.30 -10.85
CA LYS A 228 5.35 -49.77 -10.83
C LYS A 228 4.55 -50.32 -12.02
N GLN A 229 3.41 -49.72 -12.35
CA GLN A 229 2.58 -50.15 -13.49
C GLN A 229 3.26 -49.92 -14.85
N VAL A 230 3.99 -48.81 -15.00
CA VAL A 230 4.79 -48.55 -16.20
C VAL A 230 5.92 -49.58 -16.30
N GLN A 231 6.59 -49.86 -15.18
CA GLN A 231 7.68 -50.84 -15.11
C GLN A 231 7.21 -52.25 -15.50
N GLU A 232 6.10 -52.72 -14.92
CA GLU A 232 5.51 -54.03 -15.21
C GLU A 232 5.13 -54.18 -16.70
N ARG A 233 4.61 -53.10 -17.32
CA ARG A 233 4.25 -53.11 -18.75
C ARG A 233 5.48 -53.16 -19.66
N ILE A 234 6.60 -52.54 -19.27
CA ILE A 234 7.85 -52.56 -20.04
C ILE A 234 8.54 -53.91 -19.93
N GLU A 235 8.63 -54.49 -18.72
CA GLU A 235 9.31 -55.76 -18.47
C GLU A 235 8.67 -56.95 -19.19
N ILE A 236 7.34 -56.97 -19.29
CA ILE A 236 6.63 -58.15 -19.82
C ILE A 236 6.36 -58.03 -21.32
N LYS A 237 5.90 -56.86 -21.82
CA LYS A 237 5.34 -56.80 -23.18
C LYS A 237 6.38 -56.52 -24.27
N VAL A 238 7.39 -55.71 -23.99
CA VAL A 238 8.35 -55.30 -25.03
C VAL A 238 9.24 -56.49 -25.48
N PRO A 239 9.79 -57.32 -24.58
CA PRO A 239 10.58 -58.48 -25.00
C PRO A 239 9.78 -59.51 -25.81
N GLU A 240 8.48 -59.67 -25.54
CA GLU A 240 7.58 -60.59 -26.26
C GLU A 240 7.36 -60.13 -27.71
N TYR A 241 7.02 -58.84 -27.92
CA TYR A 241 6.87 -58.28 -29.27
C TYR A 241 8.18 -58.35 -30.08
N VAL A 242 9.32 -58.09 -29.44
CA VAL A 242 10.64 -58.18 -30.09
C VAL A 242 10.96 -59.63 -30.45
N ALA A 243 10.64 -60.60 -29.59
CA ALA A 243 10.83 -62.02 -29.88
C ALA A 243 9.96 -62.51 -31.04
N GLU A 244 8.70 -62.05 -31.14
CA GLU A 244 7.83 -62.37 -32.27
C GLU A 244 8.38 -61.81 -33.59
N ALA A 245 8.84 -60.55 -33.60
CA ALA A 245 9.45 -59.94 -34.77
C ALA A 245 10.74 -60.66 -35.21
N LEU A 246 11.57 -61.09 -34.26
CA LEU A 246 12.77 -61.91 -34.53
C LEU A 246 12.41 -63.25 -35.17
N LYS A 247 11.38 -63.93 -34.65
CA LYS A 247 10.92 -65.22 -35.20
C LYS A 247 10.47 -65.08 -36.66
N VAL A 248 9.72 -64.03 -36.99
CA VAL A 248 9.28 -63.75 -38.37
C VAL A 248 10.48 -63.49 -39.30
N LEU A 249 11.53 -62.83 -38.81
CA LEU A 249 12.74 -62.58 -39.59
C LEU A 249 13.55 -63.86 -39.83
N ASP A 250 13.70 -64.70 -38.81
CA ASP A 250 14.41 -65.98 -38.89
C ASP A 250 13.69 -66.98 -39.82
N ASP A 251 12.36 -67.10 -39.70
CA ASP A 251 11.54 -67.93 -40.60
C ASP A 251 11.73 -67.52 -42.07
N ARG A 252 11.81 -66.21 -42.34
CA ARG A 252 12.07 -65.69 -43.69
C ARG A 252 13.51 -65.91 -44.15
N GLU A 253 14.49 -65.83 -43.26
CA GLU A 253 15.88 -66.15 -43.55
C GLU A 253 16.01 -67.60 -44.03
N ILE A 254 15.45 -68.55 -43.26
CA ILE A 254 15.48 -69.98 -43.58
C ILE A 254 14.83 -70.24 -44.94
N LEU A 255 13.69 -69.59 -45.20
CA LEU A 255 12.97 -69.71 -46.47
C LEU A 255 13.82 -69.22 -47.65
N TYR A 256 14.47 -68.06 -47.54
CA TYR A 256 15.34 -67.54 -48.59
C TYR A 256 16.61 -68.36 -48.78
N ARG A 257 17.23 -68.84 -47.69
CA ARG A 257 18.37 -69.75 -47.73
C ARG A 257 18.03 -71.06 -48.45
N LYS A 258 16.86 -71.64 -48.16
CA LYS A 258 16.35 -72.84 -48.84
C LYS A 258 16.10 -72.59 -50.33
N LYS A 259 15.51 -71.45 -50.68
CA LYS A 259 15.32 -71.05 -52.09
C LYS A 259 16.66 -70.88 -52.81
N ALA A 260 17.63 -70.21 -52.19
CA ALA A 260 18.97 -70.05 -52.75
C ALA A 260 19.60 -71.41 -53.03
N PHE A 261 19.60 -72.31 -52.04
CA PHE A 261 20.15 -73.66 -52.18
C PHE A 261 19.47 -74.46 -53.31
N ASN A 262 18.13 -74.41 -53.39
CA ASN A 262 17.39 -75.09 -54.46
C ASN A 262 17.77 -74.56 -55.85
N TRP A 263 17.87 -73.25 -56.03
CA TRP A 263 18.30 -72.65 -57.29
C TRP A 263 19.77 -72.98 -57.62
N GLY A 264 20.63 -73.03 -56.60
CA GLY A 264 22.02 -73.48 -56.74
C GLY A 264 22.13 -74.93 -57.22
N ILE A 265 21.36 -75.85 -56.64
CA ILE A 265 21.30 -77.25 -57.10
C ILE A 265 20.83 -77.32 -58.55
N GLN A 266 19.76 -76.60 -58.91
CA GLN A 266 19.27 -76.57 -60.29
C GLN A 266 20.34 -76.06 -61.26
N GLY A 267 21.10 -75.02 -60.89
CA GLY A 267 22.25 -74.55 -61.67
C GLY A 267 23.33 -75.61 -61.85
N ILE A 268 23.68 -76.34 -60.79
CA ILE A 268 24.67 -77.44 -60.84
C ILE A 268 24.18 -78.59 -61.71
N LEU A 269 22.91 -78.98 -61.60
CA LEU A 269 22.31 -80.05 -62.40
C LEU A 269 22.26 -79.70 -63.89
N VAL A 270 21.92 -78.46 -64.23
CA VAL A 270 21.91 -78.00 -65.62
C VAL A 270 23.33 -77.94 -66.20
N LEU A 271 24.29 -77.48 -65.40
CA LEU A 271 25.70 -77.44 -65.82
C LEU A 271 26.28 -78.86 -65.99
N SER A 272 25.97 -79.78 -65.07
CA SER A 272 26.43 -81.17 -65.18
C SER A 272 25.79 -81.88 -66.38
N ALA A 273 24.50 -81.66 -66.64
CA ALA A 273 23.81 -82.15 -67.83
C ALA A 273 24.44 -81.59 -69.12
N ALA A 274 24.83 -80.31 -69.15
CA ALA A 274 25.51 -79.72 -70.29
C ALA A 274 26.88 -80.37 -70.55
N ILE A 275 27.66 -80.62 -69.49
CA ILE A 275 28.97 -81.30 -69.58
C ILE A 275 28.78 -82.74 -70.06
N ILE A 276 27.87 -83.51 -69.44
CA ILE A 276 27.58 -84.89 -69.82
C ILE A 276 27.10 -84.96 -71.27
N SER A 277 26.21 -84.06 -71.70
CA SER A 277 25.75 -83.99 -73.09
C SER A 277 26.90 -83.69 -74.04
N ALA A 278 27.79 -82.75 -73.72
CA ALA A 278 28.95 -82.42 -74.56
C ALA A 278 29.91 -83.62 -74.68
N THR A 279 30.21 -84.28 -73.56
CA THR A 279 31.08 -85.47 -73.52
C THR A 279 30.46 -86.66 -74.26
N ALA A 280 29.15 -86.91 -74.08
CA ALA A 280 28.43 -87.97 -74.79
C ALA A 280 28.42 -87.71 -76.30
N ILE A 281 28.09 -86.50 -76.76
CA ILE A 281 28.13 -86.13 -78.19
C ILE A 281 29.54 -86.34 -78.76
N SER A 282 30.59 -85.97 -78.01
CA SER A 282 31.98 -86.18 -78.41
C SER A 282 32.36 -87.66 -78.54
N LEU A 283 31.98 -88.49 -77.56
CA LEU A 283 32.22 -89.95 -77.57
C LEU A 283 31.45 -90.66 -78.70
N TYR A 284 30.17 -90.35 -78.88
CA TYR A 284 29.36 -90.89 -79.97
C TYR A 284 29.90 -90.46 -81.34
N GLY A 285 30.35 -89.20 -81.46
CA GLY A 285 31.00 -88.69 -82.67
C GLY A 285 32.31 -89.41 -83.00
N ALA A 286 33.15 -89.67 -81.98
CA ALA A 286 34.43 -90.39 -82.16
C ALA A 286 34.22 -91.88 -82.53
N GLY A 287 33.23 -92.55 -81.93
CA GLY A 287 32.90 -93.95 -82.24
C GLY A 287 32.33 -94.17 -83.65
N LEU A 288 31.63 -93.16 -84.20
CA LEU A 288 31.15 -93.14 -85.59
C LEU A 288 32.19 -92.59 -86.59
N GLY A 289 33.42 -92.31 -86.15
CA GLY A 289 34.52 -91.73 -86.94
C GLY A 289 34.80 -92.44 -88.27
N ALA A 290 34.53 -93.75 -88.34
CA ALA A 290 34.70 -94.54 -89.57
C ALA A 290 33.56 -94.36 -90.61
N SER A 291 32.40 -93.82 -90.23
CA SER A 291 31.24 -93.58 -91.11
C SER A 291 31.12 -92.12 -91.57
N LEU A 292 31.90 -91.22 -90.94
CA LEU A 292 31.88 -89.77 -91.16
C LEU A 292 32.60 -89.32 -92.45
N GLU A 293 33.37 -90.21 -93.10
CA GLU A 293 34.09 -89.92 -94.34
C GLU A 293 33.14 -89.61 -95.53
N SER A 294 31.86 -89.98 -95.40
CA SER A 294 30.80 -89.73 -96.39
C SER A 294 29.84 -88.58 -96.05
N LEU A 295 30.07 -87.85 -94.95
CA LEU A 295 29.17 -86.79 -94.52
C LEU A 295 29.48 -85.47 -95.26
N PRO A 296 28.48 -84.80 -95.88
CA PRO A 296 28.70 -83.49 -96.48
C PRO A 296 29.10 -82.46 -95.41
N TRP A 297 30.06 -81.57 -95.71
CA TRP A 297 30.59 -80.57 -94.77
C TRP A 297 29.50 -79.67 -94.18
N GLN A 298 28.41 -79.45 -94.92
CA GLN A 298 27.24 -78.69 -94.47
C GLN A 298 26.51 -79.38 -93.30
N ALA A 299 26.45 -80.71 -93.28
CA ALA A 299 25.84 -81.45 -92.18
C ALA A 299 26.67 -81.38 -90.89
N LEU A 300 28.00 -81.38 -91.01
CA LEU A 300 28.91 -81.18 -89.89
C LEU A 300 28.74 -79.77 -89.29
N LEU A 301 28.65 -78.75 -90.16
CA LEU A 301 28.36 -77.37 -89.73
C LEU A 301 27.00 -77.25 -89.05
N PHE A 302 25.97 -77.94 -89.56
CA PHE A 302 24.64 -77.93 -88.95
C PHE A 302 24.62 -78.57 -87.56
N VAL A 303 25.27 -79.73 -87.38
CA VAL A 303 25.33 -80.42 -86.08
C VAL A 303 26.13 -79.62 -85.04
N THR A 304 27.26 -79.02 -85.43
CA THR A 304 28.07 -78.18 -84.54
C THR A 304 27.33 -76.91 -84.11
N PHE A 305 26.65 -76.23 -85.05
CA PHE A 305 25.85 -75.05 -84.75
C PHE A 305 24.66 -75.36 -83.82
N LYS A 306 23.95 -76.47 -84.08
CA LYS A 306 22.86 -76.94 -83.19
C LYS A 306 23.37 -77.28 -81.79
N GLY A 307 24.52 -77.93 -81.68
CA GLY A 307 25.18 -78.21 -80.40
C GLY A 307 25.56 -76.93 -79.63
N LEU A 308 26.08 -75.93 -80.33
CA LEU A 308 26.45 -74.63 -79.75
C LEU A 308 25.22 -73.89 -79.21
N ILE A 309 24.10 -73.90 -79.94
CA ILE A 309 22.84 -73.30 -79.46
C ILE A 309 22.37 -73.98 -78.18
N ILE A 310 22.33 -75.31 -78.15
CA ILE A 310 21.87 -76.07 -76.97
C ILE A 310 22.77 -75.78 -75.76
N LEU A 311 24.10 -75.80 -75.94
CA LEU A 311 25.05 -75.48 -74.86
C LEU A 311 24.92 -74.02 -74.38
N SER A 312 24.66 -73.08 -75.29
CA SER A 312 24.45 -71.67 -74.95
C SER A 312 23.18 -71.47 -74.11
N VAL A 313 22.06 -72.10 -74.50
CA VAL A 313 20.80 -72.05 -73.75
C VAL A 313 20.96 -72.67 -72.36
N LEU A 314 21.62 -73.84 -72.25
CA LEU A 314 21.90 -74.47 -70.96
C LEU A 314 22.84 -73.62 -70.09
N GLY A 315 23.86 -73.01 -70.69
CA GLY A 315 24.77 -72.08 -70.00
C GLY A 315 24.07 -70.82 -69.49
N LEU A 316 23.17 -70.23 -70.28
CA LEU A 316 22.36 -69.09 -69.87
C LEU A 316 21.40 -69.46 -68.74
N TRP A 317 20.79 -70.64 -68.80
CA TRP A 317 19.92 -71.15 -67.73
C TRP A 317 20.71 -71.37 -66.44
N ALA A 318 21.88 -72.00 -66.51
CA ALA A 318 22.75 -72.19 -65.35
C ALA A 318 23.17 -70.84 -64.74
N LYS A 319 23.59 -69.86 -65.57
CA LYS A 319 23.93 -68.51 -65.13
C LYS A 319 22.76 -67.80 -64.45
N HIS A 320 21.55 -67.93 -65.00
CA HIS A 320 20.35 -67.36 -64.41
C HIS A 320 20.06 -68.00 -63.04
N ALA A 321 20.08 -69.33 -62.96
CA ALA A 321 19.88 -70.07 -61.71
C ALA A 321 20.89 -69.67 -60.62
N PHE A 322 22.18 -69.51 -60.96
CA PHE A 322 23.20 -69.05 -60.01
C PHE A 322 23.02 -67.59 -59.59
N THR A 323 22.57 -66.71 -60.50
CA THR A 323 22.31 -65.30 -60.20
C THR A 323 21.13 -65.15 -59.25
N VAL A 324 20.05 -65.89 -59.50
CA VAL A 324 18.88 -65.95 -58.62
C VAL A 324 19.24 -66.56 -57.25
N SER A 325 20.06 -67.62 -57.25
CA SER A 325 20.60 -68.20 -56.01
C SER A 325 21.38 -67.18 -55.18
N ASN A 326 22.29 -66.43 -55.82
CA ASN A 326 23.08 -65.40 -55.13
C ASN A 326 22.21 -64.24 -54.61
N ALA A 327 21.18 -63.84 -55.35
CA ALA A 327 20.24 -62.81 -54.90
C ALA A 327 19.46 -63.26 -53.64
N TYR A 328 18.95 -64.49 -53.63
CA TYR A 328 18.29 -65.07 -52.45
C TYR A 328 19.25 -65.25 -51.27
N MET A 329 20.50 -65.65 -51.52
CA MET A 329 21.52 -65.76 -50.49
C MET A 329 21.83 -64.40 -49.87
N HIS A 330 22.04 -63.37 -50.70
CA HIS A 330 22.33 -62.02 -50.21
C HIS A 330 21.17 -61.42 -49.41
N GLU A 331 19.92 -61.67 -49.81
CA GLU A 331 18.76 -61.25 -49.02
C GLU A 331 18.67 -62.03 -47.70
N SER A 332 19.00 -63.33 -47.66
CA SER A 332 19.02 -64.09 -46.40
C SER A 332 20.04 -63.54 -45.41
N ILE A 333 21.27 -63.24 -45.85
CA ILE A 333 22.32 -62.66 -45.00
C ILE A 333 21.87 -61.30 -44.44
N LYS A 334 21.29 -60.42 -45.28
CA LYS A 334 20.76 -59.14 -44.81
C LYS A 334 19.67 -59.29 -43.76
N ARG A 335 18.82 -60.30 -43.88
CA ARG A 335 17.77 -60.57 -42.88
C ARG A 335 18.35 -61.11 -41.60
N SER A 336 19.37 -61.94 -41.68
CA SER A 336 20.17 -62.41 -40.55
C SER A 336 20.82 -61.25 -39.80
N ASP A 337 21.45 -60.31 -40.53
CA ASP A 337 22.08 -59.12 -39.93
C ASP A 337 21.05 -58.22 -39.23
N ARG A 338 19.85 -58.05 -39.81
CA ARG A 338 18.75 -57.30 -39.17
C ARG A 338 18.18 -58.01 -37.94
N ALA A 339 18.04 -59.34 -38.00
CA ALA A 339 17.61 -60.13 -36.84
C ALA A 339 18.65 -60.05 -35.72
N HIS A 340 19.94 -60.14 -36.06
CA HIS A 340 21.04 -60.01 -35.13
C HIS A 340 21.10 -58.62 -34.48
N ALA A 341 20.91 -57.55 -35.27
CA ALA A 341 20.75 -56.21 -34.74
C ALA A 341 19.56 -56.16 -33.77
N ILE A 342 18.34 -56.51 -34.17
CA ILE A 342 17.18 -56.46 -33.27
C ILE A 342 17.37 -57.31 -31.98
N ASN A 343 18.09 -58.43 -32.07
CA ASN A 343 18.40 -59.29 -30.92
C ASN A 343 19.31 -58.62 -29.88
N PHE A 344 20.27 -57.78 -30.29
CA PHE A 344 21.03 -56.99 -29.32
C PHE A 344 20.16 -55.94 -28.61
N GLY A 345 19.02 -55.54 -29.19
CA GLY A 345 18.15 -54.48 -28.68
C GLY A 345 17.20 -55.10 -27.66
N LYS A 346 16.79 -56.33 -27.94
CA LYS A 346 16.22 -57.24 -26.95
C LYS A 346 17.15 -57.43 -25.74
N LEU A 347 18.44 -57.70 -25.96
CA LEU A 347 19.41 -57.84 -24.87
C LEU A 347 19.57 -56.54 -24.06
N TYR A 348 19.61 -55.39 -24.73
CA TYR A 348 19.68 -54.09 -24.07
C TYR A 348 18.45 -53.85 -23.18
N LEU A 349 17.26 -54.18 -23.67
CA LEU A 349 16.02 -54.14 -22.91
C LEU A 349 16.02 -55.10 -21.70
N GLU A 350 16.55 -56.31 -21.87
CA GLU A 350 16.64 -57.28 -20.78
C GLU A 350 17.63 -56.84 -19.68
N ILE A 351 18.69 -56.10 -20.04
CA ILE A 351 19.71 -55.61 -19.09
C ILE A 351 19.32 -54.28 -18.43
N TYR A 352 18.77 -53.34 -19.22
CA TYR A 352 18.55 -51.95 -18.80
C TYR A 352 17.07 -51.56 -18.71
N GLY A 353 16.12 -52.47 -19.01
CA GLY A 353 14.68 -52.16 -19.08
C GLY A 353 14.04 -51.55 -17.83
N ASN A 354 14.74 -51.52 -16.70
CA ASN A 354 14.32 -50.85 -15.46
C ASN A 354 14.58 -49.33 -15.41
N SER A 355 15.29 -48.77 -16.41
CA SER A 355 15.65 -47.35 -16.41
C SER A 355 15.50 -46.64 -17.76
N VAL A 356 14.99 -47.32 -18.78
CA VAL A 356 14.99 -46.77 -20.16
C VAL A 356 13.69 -46.04 -20.43
N ASP A 357 13.77 -44.74 -20.76
CA ASP A 357 12.61 -43.93 -21.14
C ASP A 357 12.08 -44.33 -22.53
N ARG A 358 10.80 -44.08 -22.79
CA ARG A 358 10.17 -44.35 -24.09
C ARG A 358 10.94 -43.73 -25.26
N LYS A 359 11.51 -42.54 -25.06
CA LYS A 359 12.29 -41.84 -26.10
C LYS A 359 13.56 -42.60 -26.44
N GLU A 360 14.28 -43.07 -25.42
CA GLU A 360 15.51 -43.85 -25.59
C GLU A 360 15.22 -45.19 -26.29
N LEU A 361 14.08 -45.83 -26.02
CA LEU A 361 13.66 -47.03 -26.75
C LEU A 361 13.48 -46.78 -28.24
N ILE A 362 12.81 -45.68 -28.61
CA ILE A 362 12.59 -45.33 -30.01
C ILE A 362 13.94 -45.09 -30.70
N ASP A 363 14.83 -44.34 -30.08
CA ASP A 363 16.16 -44.02 -30.62
C ASP A 363 17.01 -45.29 -30.82
N ILE A 364 16.92 -46.27 -29.92
CA ILE A 364 17.67 -47.54 -30.03
C ILE A 364 17.17 -48.36 -31.22
N PHE A 365 15.86 -48.52 -31.39
CA PHE A 365 15.31 -49.35 -32.47
C PHE A 365 15.33 -48.66 -33.84
N GLU A 366 15.20 -47.32 -33.89
CA GLU A 366 15.27 -46.56 -35.14
C GLU A 366 16.64 -46.68 -35.81
N ASN A 367 17.71 -46.55 -35.03
CA ASN A 367 19.08 -46.64 -35.54
C ASN A 367 19.49 -48.05 -35.98
N TRP A 368 18.75 -49.07 -35.54
CA TRP A 368 19.09 -50.48 -35.78
C TRP A 368 18.29 -51.10 -36.92
N ASN A 369 17.24 -50.41 -37.37
CA ASN A 369 16.57 -50.71 -38.62
C ASN A 369 17.43 -50.26 -39.81
N ILE A 370 18.49 -51.01 -40.11
CA ILE A 370 19.40 -50.70 -41.22
C ILE A 370 18.63 -50.74 -42.55
N THR A 371 18.39 -49.57 -43.15
CA THR A 371 17.84 -49.39 -44.49
C THR A 371 18.84 -49.87 -45.54
N SER A 372 18.88 -51.18 -45.79
CA SER A 372 19.67 -51.76 -46.88
C SER A 372 18.79 -52.02 -48.10
N GLU A 373 19.16 -51.42 -49.24
CA GLU A 373 18.52 -51.64 -50.55
C GLU A 373 18.47 -53.14 -50.90
N SER A 374 17.36 -53.58 -51.52
CA SER A 374 17.13 -55.00 -51.82
C SER A 374 18.17 -55.56 -52.80
N ALA A 375 18.59 -56.81 -52.60
CA ALA A 375 19.44 -57.50 -53.58
C ALA A 375 18.76 -57.65 -54.96
N PHE A 376 17.42 -57.66 -54.97
CA PHE A 376 16.60 -57.83 -56.17
C PHE A 376 16.50 -56.56 -57.02
N SER A 377 16.73 -55.37 -56.45
CA SER A 377 16.73 -54.12 -57.25
C SER A 377 17.97 -53.99 -58.14
N LYS A 378 19.08 -54.63 -57.76
CA LYS A 378 20.30 -54.72 -58.59
C LYS A 378 20.27 -55.88 -59.61
N ALA A 379 19.33 -56.81 -59.47
CA ALA A 379 19.12 -57.93 -60.39
C ALA A 379 18.21 -57.54 -61.58
N ASN A 380 18.36 -56.33 -62.10
CA ASN A 380 17.60 -55.84 -63.26
C ASN A 380 18.08 -56.59 -64.54
N PRO A 381 17.20 -57.21 -65.35
CA PRO A 381 17.57 -57.99 -66.54
C PRO A 381 18.21 -57.18 -67.69
N ALA A 382 18.47 -55.88 -67.52
CA ALA A 382 19.26 -55.09 -68.46
C ALA A 382 20.74 -55.52 -68.55
N GLY A 383 21.25 -56.25 -67.55
CA GLY A 383 22.56 -56.92 -67.63
C GLY A 383 22.56 -58.25 -68.40
N PHE A 384 21.42 -58.61 -68.99
CA PHE A 384 21.26 -59.75 -69.91
C PHE A 384 21.44 -59.32 -71.37
N GLU A 385 22.18 -58.24 -71.64
CA GLU A 385 22.83 -58.14 -72.95
C GLU A 385 23.97 -59.16 -72.95
N PRO A 386 23.89 -60.22 -73.77
CA PRO A 386 25.05 -61.06 -73.93
C PRO A 386 26.10 -60.15 -74.58
N GLN A 387 27.26 -59.95 -73.94
CA GLN A 387 28.49 -59.39 -74.55
C GLN A 387 28.90 -60.07 -75.88
N ILE A 388 28.13 -61.07 -76.30
CA ILE A 388 28.13 -61.72 -77.59
C ILE A 388 27.66 -60.76 -78.70
N SER A 389 26.73 -59.81 -78.46
CA SER A 389 26.30 -58.84 -79.50
C SER A 389 27.45 -57.93 -79.92
N ASP A 390 28.15 -57.33 -78.97
CA ASP A 390 29.30 -56.45 -79.24
C ASP A 390 30.49 -57.22 -79.86
N LYS A 391 30.66 -58.49 -79.47
CA LYS A 391 31.68 -59.39 -80.05
C LYS A 391 31.31 -59.90 -81.44
N ILE A 392 30.03 -60.08 -81.75
CA ILE A 392 29.53 -60.43 -83.09
C ILE A 392 29.69 -59.22 -84.02
N ASP A 393 29.39 -58.00 -83.56
CA ASP A 393 29.56 -56.79 -84.36
C ASP A 393 31.03 -56.50 -84.69
N THR A 394 31.94 -56.78 -83.75
CA THR A 394 33.38 -56.66 -84.02
C THR A 394 33.90 -57.74 -84.97
N LEU A 395 33.43 -58.99 -84.88
CA LEU A 395 33.77 -60.06 -85.84
C LEU A 395 33.20 -59.79 -87.25
N LEU A 396 31.97 -59.29 -87.36
CA LEU A 396 31.35 -58.89 -88.63
C LEU A 396 32.09 -57.73 -89.28
N ARG A 397 32.60 -56.78 -88.50
CA ARG A 397 33.47 -55.69 -89.01
C ARG A 397 34.80 -56.22 -89.54
N ILE A 398 35.42 -57.17 -88.87
CA ILE A 398 36.70 -57.77 -89.31
C ILE A 398 36.52 -58.56 -90.62
N ILE A 399 35.45 -59.34 -90.74
CA ILE A 399 35.14 -60.12 -91.96
C ILE A 399 34.80 -59.19 -93.15
N ASN A 400 34.07 -58.10 -92.91
CA ASN A 400 33.77 -57.11 -93.96
C ASN A 400 34.99 -56.28 -94.38
N LEU A 401 36.01 -56.12 -93.53
CA LEU A 401 37.26 -55.46 -93.89
C LEU A 401 38.14 -56.36 -94.78
N GLN A 402 38.19 -57.67 -94.51
CA GLN A 402 38.93 -58.64 -95.34
C GLN A 402 38.36 -58.77 -96.76
N LYS A 403 37.04 -58.65 -96.94
CA LYS A 403 36.40 -58.71 -98.27
C LYS A 403 36.62 -57.46 -99.13
N LYS A 404 37.30 -56.44 -98.60
CA LYS A 404 37.55 -55.17 -99.29
C LYS A 404 39.00 -55.03 -99.78
N GLU A 405 39.86 -56.02 -99.51
CA GLU A 405 41.28 -56.04 -99.91
C GLU A 405 41.64 -57.13 -100.95
N ASP A 406 40.67 -57.94 -101.38
CA ASP A 406 40.72 -58.73 -102.63
C ASP A 406 39.81 -58.08 -103.69
#